data_AF-A0A6C8YZQ8-F1
#
_entry.id   AF-A0A6C8YZQ8-F1
#
_cell.length_a   1.000
_cell.length_b   1.000
_cell.length_c   1.000
_cell.angle_alpha   90.00
_cell.angle_beta   90.00
_cell.angle_gamma   90.00
#
_symmetry.space_group_name_H-M   'P 1'
#
loop_
_entity.id
_entity.type
_entity.pdbx_description
1 polymer ?
#
loop_
_entity_poly.entity_id
_entity_poly.type
_entity_poly.pdbx_seq_one_letter_code
_entity_poly.pdbx_strand_id
1 'polypeptide(L)'
;KTVPAYASGQAAQLNREVIPVEELLTITGYRLRYAQYRTDKDLQAVHAAMPMIAVWDDHEISNDTYKAGAENHQSNEGDWNQRKMDAMKAYHEWMPTRNSVMTQIYRSFDFGNLLSLHMLDTRVIARDKQLDYNNFLVKDANGQLTLDGVKFTAAMQDTSRQLIGLPQQNWLAGQLQASKSTWQILGQ
;
A
#
# COMPACT_ATOMS: atom_id res chain seq x y z
N LYS A 1 -14.90 10.91 17.42
CA LYS A 1 -13.86 11.90 17.03
C LYS A 1 -13.07 11.24 15.93
N THR A 2 -13.29 11.64 14.68
CA THR A 2 -12.49 11.19 13.54
C THR A 2 -11.05 11.69 13.75
N VAL A 3 -10.10 10.77 13.70
CA VAL A 3 -8.67 11.12 13.82
C VAL A 3 -8.33 11.94 12.59
N PRO A 4 -7.72 13.13 12.72
CA PRO A 4 -7.20 13.86 11.57
C PRO A 4 -6.27 12.92 10.80
N ALA A 5 -6.49 12.77 9.50
CA ALA A 5 -5.61 11.99 8.64
C ALA A 5 -4.14 12.43 8.86
N TYR A 6 -3.22 11.48 8.73
CA TYR A 6 -1.78 11.63 8.96
C TYR A 6 -1.22 12.96 8.40
N ALA A 7 -0.28 13.59 9.12
CA ALA A 7 0.42 14.83 8.75
C ALA A 7 -0.43 16.14 8.68
N SER A 8 -1.63 16.16 9.25
CA SER A 8 -2.54 17.32 9.15
C SER A 8 -2.32 18.47 10.14
N GLY A 9 -1.39 18.35 11.12
CA GLY A 9 -1.21 19.35 12.18
C GLY A 9 -0.88 20.77 11.68
N GLN A 10 -0.31 20.90 10.47
CA GLN A 10 -0.04 22.17 9.80
C GLN A 10 -0.69 22.26 8.41
N ALA A 11 -1.59 21.35 8.07
CA ALA A 11 -2.17 21.27 6.72
C ALA A 11 -2.82 22.60 6.29
N ALA A 12 -3.55 23.25 7.19
CA ALA A 12 -4.14 24.57 6.93
C ALA A 12 -3.09 25.65 6.62
N GLN A 13 -1.99 25.70 7.38
CA GLN A 13 -0.90 26.67 7.15
C GLN A 13 -0.19 26.45 5.82
N LEU A 14 -0.15 25.19 5.35
CA LEU A 14 0.47 24.81 4.09
C LEU A 14 -0.51 24.77 2.91
N ASN A 15 -1.80 25.09 3.13
CA ASN A 15 -2.87 24.88 2.15
C ASN A 15 -2.92 23.44 1.59
N ARG A 16 -2.71 22.45 2.48
CA ARG A 16 -2.69 21.00 2.19
C ARG A 16 -3.78 20.24 2.95
N GLU A 17 -4.85 20.91 3.32
CA GLU A 17 -6.01 20.24 3.92
C GLU A 17 -6.60 19.23 2.93
N VAL A 18 -7.22 18.18 3.45
CA VAL A 18 -7.72 17.08 2.64
C VAL A 18 -9.23 17.11 2.54
N ILE A 19 -9.75 16.66 1.39
CA ILE A 19 -11.18 16.60 1.09
C ILE A 19 -11.52 15.16 0.67
N PRO A 20 -12.52 14.50 1.28
CA PRO A 20 -13.21 14.92 2.52
C PRO A 20 -12.23 14.98 3.71
N VAL A 21 -12.61 15.70 4.77
CA VAL A 21 -11.78 15.86 5.99
C VAL A 21 -11.78 14.57 6.82
N GLU A 22 -12.82 13.76 6.66
CA GLU A 22 -12.95 12.45 7.26
C GLU A 22 -12.14 11.39 6.50
N GLU A 23 -12.11 10.21 7.11
CA GLU A 23 -11.57 9.01 6.50
C GLU A 23 -12.37 8.57 5.26
N LEU A 24 -11.67 8.01 4.28
CA LEU A 24 -12.25 7.57 3.03
C LEU A 24 -12.82 6.16 3.17
N LEU A 25 -14.15 6.05 3.18
CA LEU A 25 -14.84 4.76 3.28
C LEU A 25 -15.57 4.34 2.00
N THR A 26 -15.86 5.31 1.12
CA THR A 26 -16.72 5.11 -0.06
C THR A 26 -16.01 5.51 -1.34
N ILE A 27 -16.42 4.93 -2.47
CA ILE A 27 -15.94 5.30 -3.81
C ILE A 27 -15.97 6.81 -4.07
N THR A 28 -17.02 7.50 -3.62
CA THR A 28 -17.14 8.96 -3.79
C THR A 28 -16.06 9.69 -2.99
N GLY A 29 -15.77 9.25 -1.77
CA GLY A 29 -14.69 9.80 -0.95
C GLY A 29 -13.32 9.62 -1.61
N TYR A 30 -13.01 8.40 -2.08
CA TYR A 30 -11.76 8.14 -2.80
C TYR A 30 -11.62 8.98 -4.07
N ARG A 31 -12.65 9.04 -4.91
CA ARG A 31 -12.64 9.87 -6.13
C ARG A 31 -12.44 11.35 -5.81
N LEU A 32 -13.07 11.86 -4.75
CA LEU A 32 -12.94 13.25 -4.34
C LEU A 32 -11.51 13.55 -3.88
N ARG A 33 -10.89 12.64 -3.11
CA ARG A 33 -9.49 12.77 -2.70
C ARG A 33 -8.53 12.76 -3.89
N TYR A 34 -8.72 11.84 -4.84
CA TYR A 34 -7.92 11.82 -6.07
C TYR A 34 -8.10 13.12 -6.86
N ALA A 35 -9.34 13.54 -7.09
CA ALA A 35 -9.65 14.78 -7.81
C ALA A 35 -8.96 15.98 -7.16
N GLN A 36 -9.01 16.08 -5.83
CA GLN A 36 -8.33 17.12 -5.07
C GLN A 36 -6.82 17.11 -5.34
N TYR A 37 -6.15 15.97 -5.19
CA TYR A 37 -4.70 15.89 -5.40
C TYR A 37 -4.34 16.23 -6.85
N ARG A 38 -5.19 15.88 -7.82
CA ARG A 38 -4.99 16.22 -9.24
C ARG A 38 -5.31 17.66 -9.60
N THR A 39 -5.73 18.51 -8.66
CA THR A 39 -5.80 19.96 -8.88
C THR A 39 -4.43 20.64 -8.81
N ASP A 40 -3.45 19.99 -8.17
CA ASP A 40 -2.08 20.50 -8.05
C ASP A 40 -1.43 20.66 -9.44
N LYS A 41 -0.88 21.85 -9.71
CA LYS A 41 -0.33 22.20 -11.02
C LYS A 41 1.00 21.54 -11.31
N ASP A 42 1.81 21.30 -10.30
CA ASP A 42 3.10 20.62 -10.45
C ASP A 42 2.86 19.13 -10.73
N LEU A 43 1.86 18.53 -10.07
CA LEU A 43 1.46 17.16 -10.36
C LEU A 43 0.89 17.02 -11.78
N GLN A 44 0.03 17.95 -12.21
CA GLN A 44 -0.45 17.99 -13.60
C GLN A 44 0.72 18.08 -14.59
N ALA A 45 1.70 18.95 -14.32
CA ALA A 45 2.87 19.12 -15.18
C ALA A 45 3.71 17.84 -15.29
N VAL A 46 3.99 17.15 -14.18
CA VAL A 46 4.73 15.88 -14.19
C VAL A 46 4.00 14.80 -15.00
N HIS A 47 2.69 14.64 -14.79
CA HIS A 47 1.89 13.65 -15.53
C HIS A 47 1.76 13.98 -17.03
N ALA A 48 1.79 15.26 -17.39
CA ALA A 48 1.78 15.67 -18.80
C ALA A 48 3.14 15.48 -19.48
N ALA A 49 4.23 15.61 -18.73
CA ALA A 49 5.59 15.56 -19.28
C ALA A 49 6.13 14.14 -19.47
N MET A 50 5.77 13.19 -18.59
CA MET A 50 6.40 11.87 -18.54
C MET A 50 5.39 10.73 -18.34
N PRO A 51 5.62 9.56 -18.96
CA PRO A 51 4.87 8.35 -18.60
C PRO A 51 5.15 7.97 -17.15
N MET A 52 4.13 7.51 -16.44
CA MET A 52 4.23 7.10 -15.04
C MET A 52 3.93 5.61 -14.88
N ILE A 53 4.88 4.86 -14.33
CA ILE A 53 4.70 3.48 -13.90
C ILE A 53 4.42 3.50 -12.40
N ALA A 54 3.13 3.50 -12.02
CA ALA A 54 2.71 3.62 -10.62
C ALA A 54 2.25 2.28 -10.02
N VAL A 55 2.41 2.15 -8.72
CA VAL A 55 1.86 1.07 -7.90
C VAL A 55 1.34 1.69 -6.60
N TRP A 56 0.33 1.09 -6.00
CA TRP A 56 -0.23 1.56 -4.74
C TRP A 56 0.60 1.07 -3.55
N ASP A 57 0.54 1.85 -2.48
CA ASP A 57 0.85 1.40 -1.14
C ASP A 57 -0.42 1.39 -0.27
N ASP A 58 -0.30 1.49 1.04
CA ASP A 58 -1.44 1.42 1.96
C ASP A 58 -2.33 2.67 1.89
N HIS A 59 -1.76 3.86 1.76
CA HIS A 59 -2.50 5.13 1.78
C HIS A 59 -3.39 5.40 0.56
N GLU A 60 -3.23 4.63 -0.53
CA GLU A 60 -4.22 4.60 -1.61
C GLU A 60 -5.52 3.90 -1.18
N ILE A 61 -5.52 3.18 -0.05
CA ILE A 61 -6.64 2.41 0.50
C ILE A 61 -6.92 2.85 1.95
N SER A 62 -6.09 2.44 2.90
CA SER A 62 -6.15 2.83 4.31
C SER A 62 -4.81 2.56 5.00
N ASN A 63 -4.49 3.33 6.04
CA ASN A 63 -3.22 3.19 6.76
C ASN A 63 -2.99 1.75 7.21
N ASP A 64 -1.79 1.25 6.96
CA ASP A 64 -1.35 -0.06 7.40
C ASP A 64 -2.18 -1.24 6.84
N THR A 65 -2.69 -1.07 5.62
CA THR A 65 -3.46 -2.09 4.89
C THR A 65 -2.72 -3.43 4.74
N TYR A 66 -3.44 -4.51 4.98
CA TYR A 66 -3.07 -5.90 4.69
C TYR A 66 -4.26 -6.63 4.04
N LYS A 67 -4.08 -7.91 3.65
CA LYS A 67 -5.07 -8.63 2.81
C LYS A 67 -6.52 -8.59 3.32
N ALA A 68 -6.68 -8.62 4.65
CA ALA A 68 -7.97 -8.76 5.34
C ALA A 68 -8.32 -7.60 6.28
N GLY A 69 -7.58 -6.48 6.25
CA GLY A 69 -7.92 -5.30 7.05
C GLY A 69 -6.90 -4.17 6.91
N ALA A 70 -7.02 -3.18 7.79
CA ALA A 70 -6.10 -2.06 7.93
C ALA A 70 -6.08 -1.60 9.39
N GLU A 71 -5.09 -0.80 9.79
CA GLU A 71 -5.10 -0.15 11.11
C GLU A 71 -6.28 0.83 11.20
N ASN A 72 -6.42 1.67 10.18
CA ASN A 72 -7.53 2.60 10.07
C ASN A 72 -8.70 1.90 9.35
N HIS A 73 -9.21 0.82 9.91
CA HIS A 73 -10.50 0.29 9.52
C HIS A 73 -11.21 -0.42 10.67
N GLN A 74 -12.25 0.21 11.20
CA GLN A 74 -12.93 -0.25 12.40
C GLN A 74 -14.23 -0.99 12.09
N SER A 75 -14.71 -1.81 13.03
CA SER A 75 -15.90 -2.65 12.83
C SER A 75 -17.19 -1.87 12.55
N ASN A 76 -17.23 -0.58 12.89
CA ASN A 76 -18.35 0.32 12.62
C ASN A 76 -18.21 1.11 11.30
N GLU A 77 -17.20 0.83 10.49
CA GLU A 77 -16.91 1.55 9.23
C GLU A 77 -17.33 0.77 7.97
N GLY A 78 -18.11 -0.30 8.16
CA GLY A 78 -18.66 -1.12 7.07
C GLY A 78 -17.80 -2.32 6.70
N ASP A 79 -18.00 -2.84 5.49
CA ASP A 79 -17.28 -4.01 4.99
C ASP A 79 -15.91 -3.62 4.41
N TRP A 80 -14.86 -4.28 4.92
CA TRP A 80 -13.48 -4.05 4.48
C TRP A 80 -13.28 -4.32 2.99
N ASN A 81 -13.86 -5.40 2.47
CA ASN A 81 -13.65 -5.76 1.07
C ASN A 81 -14.33 -4.74 0.15
N GLN A 82 -15.49 -4.21 0.52
CA GLN A 82 -16.13 -3.11 -0.21
C GLN A 82 -15.24 -1.86 -0.24
N ARG A 83 -14.71 -1.44 0.92
CA ARG A 83 -13.80 -0.29 1.00
C ARG A 83 -12.55 -0.48 0.13
N LYS A 84 -11.92 -1.66 0.22
CA LYS A 84 -10.76 -2.03 -0.59
C LYS A 84 -11.05 -1.99 -2.10
N MET A 85 -12.21 -2.51 -2.52
CA MET A 85 -12.64 -2.50 -3.92
C MET A 85 -12.94 -1.08 -4.43
N ASP A 86 -13.58 -0.25 -3.60
CA ASP A 86 -13.83 1.16 -3.90
C ASP A 86 -12.52 1.94 -4.10
N ALA A 87 -11.55 1.72 -3.21
CA ALA A 87 -10.22 2.34 -3.29
C ALA A 87 -9.48 1.94 -4.57
N MET A 88 -9.39 0.63 -4.87
CA MET A 88 -8.76 0.10 -6.08
C MET A 88 -9.42 0.62 -7.35
N LYS A 89 -10.77 0.71 -7.36
CA LYS A 89 -11.51 1.27 -8.48
C LYS A 89 -11.15 2.73 -8.71
N ALA A 90 -11.16 3.56 -7.66
CA ALA A 90 -10.76 4.95 -7.78
C ALA A 90 -9.30 5.08 -8.24
N TYR A 91 -8.39 4.25 -7.72
CA TYR A 91 -7.00 4.22 -8.17
C TYR A 91 -6.92 4.01 -9.68
N HIS A 92 -7.61 3.00 -10.22
CA HIS A 92 -7.60 2.72 -11.66
C HIS A 92 -8.28 3.78 -12.52
N GLU A 93 -9.23 4.53 -11.97
CA GLU A 93 -9.86 5.66 -12.66
C GLU A 93 -8.92 6.86 -12.80
N TRP A 94 -7.99 7.04 -11.86
CA TRP A 94 -7.13 8.23 -11.77
C TRP A 94 -5.66 8.00 -12.10
N MET A 95 -5.17 6.77 -12.04
CA MET A 95 -3.78 6.41 -12.31
C MET A 95 -3.64 5.72 -13.66
N PRO A 96 -2.54 5.97 -14.41
CA PRO A 96 -2.33 5.42 -15.76
C PRO A 96 -1.91 3.94 -15.71
N THR A 97 -2.78 3.08 -15.20
CA THR A 97 -2.55 1.65 -15.03
C THR A 97 -3.53 0.86 -15.89
N ARG A 98 -3.03 -0.19 -16.56
CA ARG A 98 -3.82 -1.06 -17.43
C ARG A 98 -3.67 -2.49 -16.95
N ASN A 99 -4.63 -2.93 -16.15
CA ASN A 99 -4.63 -4.26 -15.57
C ASN A 99 -5.84 -5.04 -16.08
N SER A 100 -5.64 -6.30 -16.42
CA SER A 100 -6.75 -7.20 -16.80
C SER A 100 -7.63 -7.55 -15.61
N VAL A 101 -7.06 -7.54 -14.40
CA VAL A 101 -7.74 -7.82 -13.14
C VAL A 101 -7.53 -6.64 -12.20
N MET A 102 -8.62 -6.01 -11.78
CA MET A 102 -8.59 -4.80 -10.94
C MET A 102 -7.86 -5.01 -9.60
N THR A 103 -7.89 -6.23 -9.06
CA THR A 103 -7.26 -6.56 -7.77
C THR A 103 -5.78 -6.96 -7.90
N GLN A 104 -5.19 -6.87 -9.11
CA GLN A 104 -3.81 -7.27 -9.37
C GLN A 104 -3.04 -6.12 -10.02
N ILE A 105 -2.10 -5.51 -9.28
CA ILE A 105 -1.28 -4.38 -9.77
C ILE A 105 0.13 -4.75 -10.23
N TYR A 106 0.65 -5.89 -9.77
CA TYR A 106 2.00 -6.31 -10.11
C TYR A 106 2.11 -6.64 -11.60
N ARG A 107 3.23 -6.23 -12.20
CA ARG A 107 3.48 -6.30 -13.65
C ARG A 107 4.96 -6.05 -13.95
N SER A 108 5.40 -6.44 -15.14
CA SER A 108 6.79 -6.29 -15.59
C SER A 108 6.89 -5.44 -16.86
N PHE A 109 8.00 -4.73 -17.01
CA PHE A 109 8.33 -3.91 -18.17
C PHE A 109 9.79 -4.13 -18.59
N ASP A 110 10.01 -4.36 -19.87
CA ASP A 110 11.36 -4.45 -20.44
C ASP A 110 11.72 -3.18 -21.22
N PHE A 111 12.87 -2.62 -20.90
CA PHE A 111 13.47 -1.48 -21.59
C PHE A 111 14.63 -2.00 -22.45
N GLY A 112 14.27 -2.54 -23.62
CA GLY A 112 15.23 -3.24 -24.49
C GLY A 112 15.89 -4.41 -23.76
N ASN A 113 17.21 -4.51 -23.85
CA ASN A 113 18.02 -5.46 -23.08
C ASN A 113 18.76 -4.80 -21.90
N LEU A 114 18.43 -3.55 -21.57
CA LEU A 114 19.10 -2.81 -20.51
C LEU A 114 18.50 -3.15 -19.15
N LEU A 115 17.17 -3.08 -19.03
CA LEU A 115 16.47 -3.15 -17.75
C LEU A 115 15.16 -3.93 -17.87
N SER A 116 14.93 -4.86 -16.95
CA SER A 116 13.60 -5.38 -16.61
C SER A 116 13.14 -4.77 -15.27
N LEU A 117 11.99 -4.09 -15.27
CA LEU A 117 11.36 -3.51 -14.08
C LEU A 117 10.15 -4.35 -13.67
N HIS A 118 10.25 -5.03 -12.53
CA HIS A 118 9.19 -5.86 -11.96
C HIS A 118 8.49 -5.10 -10.81
N MET A 119 7.32 -4.54 -11.09
CA MET A 119 6.50 -3.83 -10.09
C MET A 119 5.72 -4.84 -9.24
N LEU A 120 5.76 -4.70 -7.92
CA LEU A 120 5.18 -5.64 -6.96
C LEU A 120 4.01 -5.02 -6.19
N ASP A 121 2.96 -5.81 -5.95
CA ASP A 121 2.05 -5.57 -4.84
C ASP A 121 2.66 -6.12 -3.56
N THR A 122 2.69 -5.32 -2.50
CA THR A 122 3.19 -5.73 -1.18
C THR A 122 2.18 -5.42 -0.08
N ARG A 123 0.91 -5.14 -0.42
CA ARG A 123 -0.11 -4.68 0.53
C ARG A 123 -1.36 -5.55 0.53
N VAL A 124 -2.04 -5.70 -0.60
CA VAL A 124 -3.43 -6.16 -0.60
C VAL A 124 -3.63 -7.59 -1.04
N ILE A 125 -2.75 -8.10 -1.91
CA ILE A 125 -2.94 -9.43 -2.48
C ILE A 125 -2.75 -10.52 -1.42
N ALA A 126 -1.69 -10.42 -0.62
CA ALA A 126 -1.30 -11.52 0.26
C ALA A 126 -0.69 -11.14 1.60
N ARG A 127 -0.39 -9.85 1.83
CA ARG A 127 0.29 -9.42 3.05
C ARG A 127 -0.52 -9.82 4.27
N ASP A 128 0.13 -10.51 5.20
CA ASP A 128 -0.41 -10.77 6.52
C ASP A 128 -0.31 -9.54 7.41
N LYS A 129 -1.19 -9.50 8.43
CA LYS A 129 -1.18 -8.43 9.42
C LYS A 129 0.22 -8.27 10.02
N GLN A 130 0.63 -7.02 10.17
CA GLN A 130 1.87 -6.59 10.79
C GLN A 130 1.95 -7.12 12.22
N LEU A 131 3.17 -7.35 12.69
CA LEU A 131 3.38 -7.62 14.09
C LEU A 131 3.17 -6.32 14.87
N ASP A 132 2.27 -6.35 15.85
CA ASP A 132 2.11 -5.27 16.81
C ASP A 132 3.09 -5.49 17.97
N TYR A 133 4.03 -4.56 18.13
CA TYR A 133 5.06 -4.59 19.17
C TYR A 133 4.47 -4.74 20.58
N ASN A 134 3.27 -4.22 20.83
CA ASN A 134 2.60 -4.33 22.12
C ASN A 134 2.34 -5.78 22.53
N ASN A 135 2.19 -6.70 21.56
CA ASN A 135 1.99 -8.13 21.84
C ASN A 135 3.26 -8.83 22.35
N PHE A 136 4.40 -8.13 22.33
CA PHE A 136 5.71 -8.65 22.72
C PHE A 136 6.30 -7.88 23.90
N LEU A 137 5.59 -6.90 24.46
CA LEU A 137 6.05 -6.20 25.67
C LEU A 137 5.74 -7.03 26.91
N VAL A 138 6.76 -7.24 27.74
CA VAL A 138 6.70 -7.92 29.04
C VAL A 138 7.30 -7.03 30.12
N LYS A 139 7.00 -7.30 31.39
CA LYS A 139 7.63 -6.59 32.51
C LYS A 139 8.89 -7.33 32.94
N ASP A 140 9.98 -6.60 33.13
CA ASP A 140 11.19 -7.13 33.75
C ASP A 140 11.04 -7.29 35.28
N ALA A 141 12.12 -7.71 35.96
CA ALA A 141 12.15 -7.88 37.40
C ALA A 141 11.85 -6.60 38.20
N ASN A 142 12.05 -5.42 37.59
CA ASN A 142 11.78 -4.11 38.18
C ASN A 142 10.41 -3.56 37.78
N GLY A 143 9.61 -4.32 37.01
CA GLY A 143 8.31 -3.91 36.51
C GLY A 143 8.35 -2.99 35.29
N GLN A 144 9.52 -2.74 34.70
CA GLN A 144 9.69 -1.93 33.50
C GLN A 144 9.31 -2.74 32.25
N LEU A 145 8.63 -2.09 31.30
CA LEU A 145 8.32 -2.72 30.02
C LEU A 145 9.61 -2.95 29.21
N THR A 146 9.81 -4.18 28.78
CA THR A 146 10.88 -4.62 27.89
C THR A 146 10.32 -5.53 26.80
N LEU A 147 11.07 -5.72 25.72
CA LEU A 147 10.67 -6.61 24.62
C LEU A 147 11.00 -8.06 24.97
N ASP A 148 10.03 -8.95 24.83
CA ASP A 148 10.25 -10.39 24.75
C ASP A 148 10.90 -10.72 23.39
N GLY A 149 12.23 -10.66 23.37
CA GLY A 149 13.02 -10.89 22.16
C GLY A 149 12.88 -12.31 21.60
N VAL A 150 12.63 -13.31 22.44
CA VAL A 150 12.44 -14.70 22.00
C VAL A 150 11.11 -14.82 21.26
N LYS A 151 10.02 -14.33 21.86
CA LYS A 151 8.68 -14.35 21.24
C LYS A 151 8.63 -13.50 19.97
N PHE A 152 9.25 -12.31 20.00
CA PHE A 152 9.32 -11.44 18.83
C PHE A 152 10.10 -12.09 17.67
N THR A 153 11.26 -12.68 17.95
CA THR A 153 12.06 -13.39 16.95
C THR A 153 11.30 -14.57 16.36
N ALA A 154 10.62 -15.36 17.19
CA ALA A 154 9.79 -16.48 16.73
C ALA A 154 8.66 -16.01 15.78
N ALA A 155 7.98 -14.92 16.10
CA ALA A 155 6.93 -14.35 15.24
C ALA A 155 7.48 -13.74 13.95
N MET A 156 8.69 -13.17 13.98
CA MET A 156 9.39 -12.66 12.79
C MET A 156 9.86 -13.78 11.86
N GLN A 157 10.22 -14.94 12.41
CA GLN A 157 10.70 -16.12 11.66
C GLN A 157 9.59 -17.07 11.23
N ASP A 158 8.32 -16.76 11.53
CA ASP A 158 7.18 -17.58 11.12
C ASP A 158 7.09 -17.65 9.59
N THR A 159 7.43 -18.83 9.06
CA THR A 159 7.47 -19.11 7.62
C THR A 159 6.09 -19.22 6.98
N SER A 160 5.02 -19.24 7.77
CA SER A 160 3.65 -19.19 7.25
C SER A 160 3.26 -17.80 6.78
N ARG A 161 3.95 -16.75 7.28
CA ARG A 161 3.64 -15.36 6.94
C ARG A 161 3.99 -15.03 5.49
N GLN A 162 3.12 -14.26 4.86
CA GLN A 162 3.22 -13.85 3.47
C GLN A 162 3.27 -12.32 3.37
N LEU A 163 4.04 -11.83 2.39
CA LEU A 163 4.03 -10.44 1.96
C LEU A 163 3.36 -10.30 0.58
N ILE A 164 3.93 -10.96 -0.42
CA ILE A 164 3.47 -10.90 -1.81
C ILE A 164 2.68 -12.17 -2.23
N GLY A 165 2.73 -13.23 -1.41
CA GLY A 165 1.99 -14.47 -1.64
C GLY A 165 2.60 -15.38 -2.72
N LEU A 166 2.26 -16.66 -2.66
CA LEU A 166 2.82 -17.68 -3.55
C LEU A 166 2.58 -17.40 -5.05
N PRO A 167 1.38 -16.95 -5.51
CA PRO A 167 1.16 -16.66 -6.92
C PRO A 167 2.12 -15.59 -7.47
N GLN A 168 2.31 -14.49 -6.74
CA GLN A 168 3.19 -13.41 -7.15
C GLN A 168 4.68 -13.80 -6.98
N GLN A 169 5.04 -14.59 -5.97
CA GLN A 169 6.39 -15.16 -5.84
C GLN A 169 6.75 -16.02 -7.05
N ASN A 170 5.87 -16.93 -7.46
CA ASN A 170 6.10 -17.80 -8.60
C ASN A 170 6.16 -17.00 -9.90
N TRP A 171 5.28 -16.03 -10.07
CA TRP A 171 5.33 -15.09 -11.19
C TRP A 171 6.67 -14.35 -11.24
N LEU A 172 7.10 -13.76 -10.12
CA LEU A 172 8.35 -13.01 -10.04
C LEU A 172 9.56 -13.90 -10.30
N ALA A 173 9.61 -15.10 -9.72
CA ALA A 173 10.67 -16.07 -9.98
C ALA A 173 10.75 -16.42 -11.47
N GLY A 174 9.61 -16.60 -12.14
CA GLY A 174 9.54 -16.80 -13.58
C GLY A 174 10.06 -15.61 -14.38
N GLN A 175 9.68 -14.38 -14.01
CA GLN A 175 10.18 -13.17 -14.65
C GLN A 175 11.71 -13.01 -14.48
N LEU A 176 12.22 -13.25 -13.27
CA LEU A 176 13.63 -13.13 -12.95
C LEU A 176 14.49 -14.15 -13.73
N GLN A 177 13.99 -15.39 -13.88
CA GLN A 177 14.67 -16.44 -14.63
C GLN A 177 14.61 -16.21 -16.15
N ALA A 178 13.53 -15.63 -16.66
CA ALA A 178 13.34 -15.40 -18.08
C ALA A 178 14.07 -14.16 -18.62
N SER A 179 14.33 -13.18 -17.75
CA SER A 179 14.97 -11.92 -18.16
C SER A 179 16.39 -12.14 -18.70
N LYS A 180 16.70 -11.47 -19.81
CA LYS A 180 18.04 -11.37 -20.39
C LYS A 180 18.61 -9.96 -20.29
N SER A 181 17.94 -9.10 -19.50
CA SER A 181 18.34 -7.71 -19.32
C SER A 181 19.59 -7.60 -18.45
N THR A 182 20.35 -6.53 -18.65
CA THR A 182 21.55 -6.25 -17.85
C THR A 182 21.19 -6.01 -16.39
N TRP A 183 20.10 -5.28 -16.14
CA TRP A 183 19.57 -4.98 -14.81
C TRP A 183 18.18 -5.55 -14.62
N GLN A 184 17.91 -6.02 -13.41
CA GLN A 184 16.57 -6.36 -12.96
C GLN A 184 16.28 -5.55 -11.69
N ILE A 185 15.20 -4.79 -11.71
CA ILE A 185 14.80 -3.89 -10.62
C ILE A 185 13.43 -4.32 -10.10
N LEU A 186 13.30 -4.37 -8.77
CA LEU A 186 12.02 -4.53 -8.11
C LEU A 186 11.47 -3.15 -7.75
N GLY A 187 10.29 -2.83 -8.26
CA GLY A 187 9.56 -1.61 -7.88
C GLY A 187 8.46 -1.93 -6.89
N GLN A 188 8.25 -1.01 -5.94
CA GLN A 188 7.17 -0.99 -4.97
C GLN A 188 6.68 0.45 -4.85
#